data_AF-A0A7W1J4K7-F1
#
_entry.id   AF-A0A7W1J4K7-F1
#
_cell.length_a   1.000
_cell.length_b   1.000
_cell.length_c   1.000
_cell.angle_alpha   90.00
_cell.angle_beta   90.00
_cell.angle_gamma   90.00
#
_symmetry.space_group_name_H-M   'P 1'
#
loop_
_entity.id
_entity.type
_entity.pdbx_description
1 polymer ?
#
loop_
_entity_poly.entity_id
_entity_poly.type
_entity_poly.pdbx_seq_one_letter_code
_entity_poly.pdbx_strand_id
1 'polypeptide(L)'
;MEQKLDVRGMDAREVRARIRENEYAGPTGGLAAGFAQANLVVLPGEYAFDFLKFCVRNPKPCPVLEVTEVGSPETPVTAPGADLRTDVPKYRVYENGELVEEPTDIVD
;
A
#
# COMPACT_ATOMS: atom_id res chain seq x y z
N MET A 1 10.12 -19.71 4.03
CA MET A 1 10.94 -18.61 4.55
C MET A 1 10.35 -18.25 5.91
N GLU A 2 11.06 -18.54 7.00
CA GLU A 2 10.57 -18.32 8.37
C GLU A 2 10.36 -16.82 8.62
N GLN A 3 9.16 -16.45 9.06
CA GLN A 3 8.87 -15.09 9.53
C GLN A 3 9.69 -14.86 10.81
N LYS A 4 10.75 -14.06 10.71
CA LYS A 4 11.71 -13.86 11.81
C LYS A 4 11.36 -12.74 12.78
N LEU A 5 10.33 -11.94 12.51
CA LEU A 5 10.05 -10.74 13.32
C LEU A 5 8.61 -10.72 13.85
N ASP A 6 8.48 -10.69 15.17
CA ASP A 6 7.21 -10.38 15.83
C ASP A 6 7.01 -8.87 15.84
N VAL A 7 6.31 -8.37 14.82
CA VAL A 7 5.95 -6.96 14.66
C VAL A 7 4.65 -6.60 15.41
N ARG A 8 4.11 -7.50 16.24
CA ARG A 8 2.88 -7.24 17.00
C ARG A 8 3.17 -6.25 18.13
N GLY A 9 2.28 -5.26 18.29
CA GLY A 9 2.42 -4.22 19.31
C GLY A 9 3.28 -3.02 18.89
N MET A 10 3.87 -3.04 17.69
CA MET A 10 4.52 -1.88 17.10
C MET A 10 3.49 -0.86 16.59
N ASP A 11 3.86 0.43 16.59
CA ASP A 11 3.05 1.46 15.95
C ASP A 11 3.13 1.40 14.41
N ALA A 12 2.24 2.12 13.73
CA ALA A 12 2.14 2.07 12.28
C ALA A 12 3.40 2.56 11.54
N ARG A 13 4.18 3.49 12.12
CA ARG A 13 5.41 4.00 11.51
C ARG A 13 6.52 2.96 11.61
N GLU A 14 6.70 2.33 12.77
CA GLU A 14 7.68 1.27 12.97
C GLU A 14 7.37 0.06 12.06
N VAL A 15 6.09 -0.35 11.97
CA VAL A 15 5.69 -1.44 11.07
C VAL A 15 6.09 -1.14 9.61
N ARG A 16 5.81 0.07 9.12
CA ARG A 16 6.22 0.48 7.76
C ARG A 16 7.74 0.51 7.58
N ALA A 17 8.48 0.98 8.59
CA ALA A 17 9.95 0.97 8.55
C ALA A 17 10.52 -0.46 8.43
N ARG A 18 9.96 -1.42 9.18
CA ARG A 18 10.38 -2.84 9.09
C ARG A 18 10.05 -3.46 7.75
N ILE A 19 8.91 -3.12 7.19
CA ILE A 19 8.51 -3.55 5.84
C ILE A 19 9.46 -3.00 4.79
N ARG A 20 9.78 -1.69 4.86
CA ARG A 20 10.72 -1.01 3.97
C ARG A 20 12.10 -1.66 3.95
N GLU A 21 12.58 -2.12 5.11
CA GLU A 21 13.85 -2.85 5.23
C GLU A 21 13.75 -4.34 4.83
N ASN A 22 12.62 -4.77 4.24
CA ASN A 22 12.32 -6.15 3.86
C ASN A 22 12.37 -7.15 5.02
N GLU A 23 12.23 -6.69 6.28
CA GLU A 23 12.21 -7.55 7.47
C GLU A 23 10.84 -8.25 7.66
N TYR A 24 9.80 -7.78 6.97
CA TYR A 24 8.44 -8.32 7.05
C TYR A 24 7.70 -8.33 5.71
N ALA A 25 7.38 -9.51 5.20
CA ALA A 25 6.61 -9.73 3.95
C ALA A 25 5.29 -10.52 4.19
N GLY A 26 4.78 -10.51 5.43
CA GLY A 26 3.62 -11.30 5.85
C GLY A 26 2.28 -10.54 5.79
N PRO A 27 1.16 -11.20 6.17
CA PRO A 27 -0.14 -10.57 6.28
C PRO A 27 -0.17 -9.46 7.33
N THR A 28 -0.67 -8.27 6.99
CA THR A 28 -0.71 -7.12 7.92
C THR A 28 -1.84 -7.16 8.95
N GLY A 29 -2.77 -8.12 8.85
CA GLY A 29 -3.92 -8.21 9.74
C GLY A 29 -3.51 -8.32 11.21
N GLY A 30 -3.96 -7.35 12.03
CA GLY A 30 -3.65 -7.29 13.46
C GLY A 30 -2.34 -6.59 13.81
N LEU A 31 -1.57 -6.10 12.82
CA LEU A 31 -0.45 -5.19 13.04
C LEU A 31 -0.95 -3.77 13.33
N ALA A 32 -0.16 -2.98 14.05
CA ALA A 32 -0.47 -1.58 14.37
C ALA A 32 -1.91 -1.37 14.90
N ALA A 33 -2.24 -2.02 16.02
CA ALA A 33 -3.58 -1.98 16.59
C ALA A 33 -4.03 -0.52 16.85
N GLY A 34 -5.26 -0.21 16.46
CA GLY A 34 -5.84 1.14 16.57
C GLY A 34 -5.64 2.03 15.35
N PHE A 35 -4.89 1.58 14.33
CA PHE A 35 -4.73 2.27 13.06
C PHE A 35 -5.59 1.66 11.96
N ALA A 36 -6.06 2.50 11.03
CA ALA A 36 -6.70 2.03 9.81
C ALA A 36 -5.66 1.38 8.89
N GLN A 37 -6.06 0.29 8.24
CA GLN A 37 -5.30 -0.35 7.16
C GLN A 37 -6.05 -0.13 5.85
N ALA A 38 -5.32 0.06 4.77
CA ALA A 38 -5.88 0.42 3.47
C ALA A 38 -5.43 -0.55 2.37
N ASN A 39 -6.26 -0.68 1.34
CA ASN A 39 -5.84 -1.27 0.08
C ASN A 39 -5.11 -0.22 -0.76
N LEU A 40 -4.20 -0.66 -1.63
CA LEU A 40 -3.44 0.20 -2.53
C LEU A 40 -3.74 -0.18 -3.98
N VAL A 41 -3.95 0.84 -4.82
CA VAL A 41 -4.01 0.72 -6.28
C VAL A 41 -3.18 1.86 -6.86
N VAL A 42 -2.18 1.53 -7.67
CA VAL A 42 -1.34 2.48 -8.40
C VAL A 42 -1.59 2.29 -9.88
N LEU A 43 -1.87 3.36 -10.61
CA LEU A 43 -2.21 3.33 -12.03
C LEU A 43 -1.45 4.43 -12.77
N PRO A 44 -1.17 4.24 -14.07
CA PRO A 44 -0.81 5.33 -14.96
C PRO A 44 -1.78 6.51 -14.84
N GLY A 45 -1.27 7.74 -14.89
CA GLY A 45 -2.06 8.95 -14.69
C GLY A 45 -3.24 9.10 -15.66
N GLU A 46 -3.15 8.54 -16.85
CA GLU A 46 -4.23 8.52 -17.84
C GLU A 46 -5.49 7.77 -17.35
N TYR A 47 -5.35 6.78 -16.46
CA TYR A 47 -6.47 6.00 -15.92
C TYR A 47 -6.97 6.52 -14.57
N ALA A 48 -6.20 7.39 -13.89
CA ALA A 48 -6.49 7.82 -12.52
C ALA A 48 -7.87 8.50 -12.38
N PHE A 49 -8.24 9.36 -13.33
CA PHE A 49 -9.52 10.06 -13.28
C PHE A 49 -10.71 9.11 -13.49
N ASP A 50 -10.59 8.14 -14.39
CA ASP A 50 -11.64 7.14 -14.63
C ASP A 50 -11.81 6.22 -13.42
N PHE A 51 -10.69 5.81 -12.80
CA PHE A 51 -10.73 5.01 -11.58
C PHE A 51 -11.33 5.79 -10.40
N LEU A 52 -10.98 7.07 -10.23
CA LEU A 52 -11.58 7.90 -9.18
C LEU A 52 -13.10 8.06 -9.37
N LYS A 53 -13.57 8.29 -10.61
CA LYS A 53 -15.01 8.28 -10.91
C LYS A 53 -15.66 6.95 -10.58
N PHE A 54 -14.97 5.83 -10.88
CA PHE A 54 -15.45 4.50 -10.51
C PHE A 54 -15.60 4.38 -8.99
N CYS A 55 -14.61 4.82 -8.20
CA CYS A 55 -14.71 4.78 -6.74
C CYS A 55 -15.84 5.67 -6.19
N VAL A 56 -15.98 6.90 -6.71
CA VAL A 56 -17.05 7.84 -6.29
C VAL A 56 -18.45 7.28 -6.59
N ARG A 57 -18.61 6.54 -7.69
CA ARG A 57 -19.87 5.84 -8.03
C ARG A 57 -20.10 4.60 -7.18
N ASN A 58 -19.05 4.06 -6.57
CA ASN A 58 -19.08 2.84 -5.78
C ASN A 58 -18.47 3.08 -4.37
N PRO A 59 -19.00 4.02 -3.56
CA PRO A 59 -18.32 4.48 -2.34
C PRO A 59 -18.30 3.44 -1.21
N LYS A 60 -19.24 2.48 -1.22
CA LYS A 60 -19.27 1.37 -0.26
C LYS A 60 -18.17 0.33 -0.50
N PRO A 61 -18.03 -0.24 -1.71
CA PRO A 61 -16.95 -1.17 -1.99
C PRO A 61 -15.59 -0.49 -2.22
N CYS A 62 -15.56 0.79 -2.59
CA CYS A 62 -14.33 1.54 -2.89
C CYS A 62 -14.25 2.85 -2.07
N PRO A 63 -14.16 2.78 -0.73
CA PRO A 63 -13.97 3.97 0.09
C PRO A 63 -12.54 4.51 -0.09
N VAL A 64 -12.41 5.63 -0.82
CA VAL A 64 -11.11 6.29 -1.02
C VAL A 64 -10.70 7.02 0.26
N LEU A 65 -9.51 6.73 0.77
CA LEU A 65 -8.94 7.42 1.92
C LEU A 65 -8.09 8.63 1.51
N GLU A 66 -7.26 8.46 0.49
CA GLU A 66 -6.35 9.49 -0.04
C GLU A 66 -6.01 9.16 -1.50
N VAL A 67 -5.75 10.20 -2.29
CA VAL A 67 -5.22 10.11 -3.65
C VAL A 67 -3.94 10.94 -3.66
N THR A 68 -2.83 10.35 -4.09
CA THR A 68 -1.55 11.07 -4.21
C THR A 68 -1.49 11.85 -5.51
N GLU A 69 -0.60 12.85 -5.55
CA GLU A 69 -0.28 13.54 -6.80
C GLU A 69 0.44 12.60 -7.78
N VAL A 70 0.27 12.84 -9.07
CA VAL A 70 0.94 12.03 -10.12
C VAL A 70 2.45 12.10 -9.93
N GLY A 71 3.08 10.92 -9.80
CA GLY A 71 4.52 10.78 -9.58
C GLY A 71 4.96 10.90 -8.11
N SER A 72 4.06 11.21 -7.19
CA SER A 72 4.36 11.23 -5.75
C SER A 72 3.94 9.90 -5.09
N PRO A 73 4.87 9.20 -4.43
CA PRO A 73 4.55 8.01 -3.64
C PRO A 73 4.15 8.32 -2.19
N GLU A 74 4.20 9.59 -1.77
CA GLU A 74 3.94 9.98 -0.39
C GLU A 74 2.44 10.18 -0.13
N THR A 75 1.97 9.73 1.04
CA THR A 75 0.62 9.97 1.58
C THR A 75 0.65 11.01 2.71
N PRO A 76 0.66 12.32 2.38
CA PRO A 76 0.85 13.38 3.36
C PRO A 76 -0.28 13.51 4.39
N VAL A 77 -1.49 13.00 4.12
CA VAL A 77 -2.63 13.11 5.04
C VAL A 77 -2.75 11.90 5.95
N THR A 78 -2.76 10.70 5.38
CA THR A 78 -3.03 9.46 6.12
C THR A 78 -1.79 8.86 6.78
N ALA A 79 -0.60 9.04 6.20
CA ALA A 79 0.64 8.53 6.76
C ALA A 79 1.87 9.38 6.37
N PRO A 80 2.04 10.59 6.95
CA PRO A 80 3.15 11.50 6.62
C PRO A 80 4.54 10.83 6.68
N GLY A 81 5.31 10.96 5.59
CA GLY A 81 6.62 10.34 5.41
C GLY A 81 6.62 8.85 5.03
N ALA A 82 5.45 8.28 4.74
CA ALA A 82 5.38 6.95 4.13
C ALA A 82 5.79 7.01 2.65
N ASP A 83 6.37 5.91 2.16
CA ASP A 83 6.65 5.72 0.74
C ASP A 83 5.89 4.48 0.25
N LEU A 84 4.85 4.70 -0.58
CA LEU A 84 3.98 3.63 -1.06
C LEU A 84 4.72 2.59 -1.91
N ARG A 85 5.95 2.85 -2.36
CA ARG A 85 6.74 1.91 -3.17
C ARG A 85 7.46 0.85 -2.35
N THR A 86 7.63 1.08 -1.05
CA THR A 86 8.41 0.19 -0.17
C THR A 86 7.70 -0.16 1.14
N ASP A 87 6.68 0.60 1.55
CA ASP A 87 6.08 0.46 2.89
C ASP A 87 4.93 -0.56 2.93
N VAL A 88 4.69 -1.29 1.83
CA VAL A 88 3.73 -2.40 1.76
C VAL A 88 4.49 -3.72 1.66
N PRO A 89 4.12 -4.78 2.43
CA PRO A 89 4.94 -6.00 2.51
C PRO A 89 5.09 -6.77 1.20
N LYS A 90 4.12 -6.62 0.30
CA LYS A 90 4.10 -7.28 -1.00
C LYS A 90 3.16 -6.55 -1.96
N TYR A 91 3.57 -6.49 -3.21
CA TYR A 91 2.83 -5.90 -4.31
C TYR A 91 2.30 -6.97 -5.25
N ARG A 92 1.36 -6.58 -6.11
CA ARG A 92 0.92 -7.37 -7.24
C ARG A 92 0.97 -6.51 -8.49
N VAL A 93 1.82 -6.88 -9.43
CA VAL A 93 1.99 -6.16 -10.69
C VAL A 93 1.15 -6.85 -11.74
N TYR A 94 0.27 -6.08 -12.38
CA TYR A 94 -0.64 -6.56 -13.41
C TYR A 94 -0.29 -5.92 -14.74
N GLU A 95 -0.18 -6.74 -15.79
CA GLU A 95 -0.05 -6.28 -17.17
C GLU A 95 -1.13 -6.94 -18.03
N ASN A 96 -1.85 -6.12 -18.81
CA ASN A 96 -2.94 -6.59 -19.67
C ASN A 96 -4.01 -7.45 -18.94
N GLY A 97 -4.21 -7.19 -17.64
CA GLY A 97 -5.17 -7.92 -16.80
C GLY A 97 -4.63 -9.19 -16.16
N GLU A 98 -3.39 -9.59 -16.46
CA GLU A 98 -2.75 -10.79 -15.91
C GLU A 98 -1.74 -10.41 -14.82
N LEU A 99 -1.65 -11.24 -13.76
CA LEU A 99 -0.66 -11.06 -12.71
C LEU A 99 0.71 -11.53 -13.21
N VAL A 100 1.68 -10.62 -13.32
CA VAL A 100 3.02 -10.93 -13.85
C VAL A 100 4.09 -11.03 -12.77
N GLU A 101 3.92 -10.34 -11.65
CA GLU A 101 4.92 -10.31 -10.56
C GLU A 101 4.29 -10.04 -9.20
N GLU A 102 4.99 -10.47 -8.14
CA GLU A 102 4.65 -10.13 -6.76
C GLU A 102 5.90 -9.71 -5.95
N PRO A 103 6.50 -8.54 -6.24
CA PRO A 103 7.71 -8.09 -5.56
C PRO A 103 7.43 -7.56 -4.15
N THR A 104 8.48 -7.32 -3.36
CA THR A 104 8.43 -6.71 -2.03
C THR A 104 8.60 -5.19 -2.05
N ASP A 105 8.98 -4.63 -3.19
CA ASP A 105 9.03 -3.19 -3.48
C ASP A 105 8.77 -2.93 -4.97
N ILE A 106 8.51 -1.67 -5.34
CA ILE A 106 8.22 -1.22 -6.71
C ILE A 106 8.97 0.09 -7.03
N VAL A 107 10.26 0.15 -6.68
CA VAL A 107 11.09 1.36 -6.89
C VAL A 107 11.60 1.46 -8.34
N ASP A 108 11.67 0.33 -9.04
CA ASP A 108 12.16 0.18 -10.41
C ASP A 108 11.16 0.60 -11.51
#